data_AF-A0A914RL57-F1
#
_entry.id   AF-A0A914RL57-F1
#
_cell.length_a   1.000
_cell.length_b   1.000
_cell.length_c   1.000
_cell.angle_alpha   90.00
_cell.angle_beta   90.00
_cell.angle_gamma   90.00
#
_symmetry.space_group_name_H-M   'P 1'
#
loop_
_entity.id
_entity.type
_entity.pdbx_description
1 polymer ?
#
loop_
_entity_poly.entity_id
_entity_poly.type
_entity_poly.pdbx_seq_one_letter_code
_entity_poly.pdbx_strand_id
1 'polypeptide(L)' 'MGHLPSGKAFEKTVAKQTILKYGIGSCGPRGFYGTVDVHLDLEKQLAEFLGCEEAVLYSYAFAAVASAIPAYAKLGDVVF' A
#
# COMPACT_ATOMS: atom_id res chain seq x y z
N MET A 1 -16.20 1.49 13.92
CA MET A 1 -14.83 0.96 14.06
C MET A 1 -14.89 -0.41 14.72
N GLY A 2 -15.00 -1.48 13.92
CA GLY A 2 -14.92 -2.84 14.45
C GLY A 2 -13.45 -3.18 14.69
N HIS A 3 -13.11 -3.67 15.88
CA HIS A 3 -11.78 -4.20 16.16
C HIS A 3 -11.53 -5.40 15.24
N LEU A 4 -10.54 -5.31 14.35
CA LEU A 4 -10.11 -6.46 13.56
C LEU A 4 -9.61 -7.53 14.54
N PRO A 5 -10.06 -8.79 14.45
CA PRO A 5 -9.53 -9.86 15.30
C PRO A 5 -8.01 -9.90 15.16
N SER A 6 -7.30 -9.70 16.27
CA SER A 6 -5.85 -9.54 16.32
C SER A 6 -5.21 -10.77 16.99
N GLY A 7 -4.17 -11.34 16.36
CA GLY A 7 -3.46 -12.51 16.88
C GLY A 7 -2.77 -13.37 15.81
N LYS A 8 -1.59 -13.91 16.14
CA LYS A 8 -0.73 -14.69 15.21
C LYS A 8 -1.46 -15.84 14.49
N ALA A 9 -2.41 -16.49 15.15
CA ALA A 9 -3.17 -17.60 14.56
C ALA A 9 -4.16 -17.12 13.49
N PHE A 10 -4.80 -15.96 13.72
CA PHE A 10 -5.69 -15.32 12.77
C PHE A 10 -4.90 -14.80 11.56
N GLU A 11 -3.81 -14.07 11.79
CA GLU A 11 -2.91 -13.54 10.75
C GLU A 11 -2.40 -14.66 9.82
N LYS A 12 -1.98 -15.81 10.37
CA LYS A 12 -1.56 -16.96 9.58
C LYS A 12 -2.67 -17.52 8.70
N THR A 13 -3.90 -17.57 9.21
CA THR A 13 -5.06 -18.06 8.45
C THR A 13 -5.39 -17.12 7.29
N VAL A 14 -5.46 -15.82 7.57
CA VAL A 14 -5.69 -14.79 6.55
C VAL A 14 -4.58 -14.81 5.51
N ALA A 15 -3.31 -14.83 5.92
CA ALA A 15 -2.18 -14.89 5.00
C ALA A 15 -2.26 -16.11 4.05
N LYS A 16 -2.59 -17.30 4.57
CA LYS A 16 -2.80 -18.49 3.73
C LYS A 16 -3.93 -18.30 2.74
N GLN A 17 -5.07 -17.77 3.16
CA GLN A 17 -6.23 -17.52 2.29
C GLN A 17 -5.90 -16.50 1.19
N THR A 18 -5.20 -15.42 1.55
CA THR A 18 -4.73 -14.40 0.60
C THR A 18 -3.80 -15.00 -0.43
N ILE A 19 -2.82 -15.82 -0.02
CA ILE A 19 -1.90 -16.49 -0.96
C ILE A 19 -2.66 -17.46 -1.88
N LEU A 20 -3.66 -18.19 -1.37
CA LEU A 20 -4.48 -19.08 -2.20
C LEU A 20 -5.33 -18.31 -3.22
N LYS A 21 -5.79 -17.10 -2.88
CA LYS A 21 -6.59 -16.25 -3.78
C LYS A 21 -5.75 -15.49 -4.81
N TYR A 22 -4.63 -14.90 -4.37
CA TYR A 22 -3.84 -13.94 -5.16
C TYR A 22 -2.48 -14.48 -5.62
N GLY A 23 -2.10 -15.68 -5.20
CA GLY A 23 -0.76 -16.21 -5.41
C GLY A 23 0.29 -15.52 -4.54
N ILE A 24 1.55 -15.62 -4.96
CA ILE A 24 2.71 -15.14 -4.20
C ILE A 24 3.11 -13.68 -4.53
N GLY A 25 2.42 -13.04 -5.47
CA GLY A 25 2.70 -11.66 -5.88
C GLY A 25 2.08 -11.32 -7.24
N SER A 26 2.04 -10.03 -7.58
CA SER A 26 1.48 -9.54 -8.84
C SER A 26 2.43 -9.65 -10.03
N CYS A 27 3.74 -9.83 -9.79
CA CYS A 27 4.78 -9.94 -10.82
C CYS A 27 4.77 -8.79 -11.86
N GLY A 28 4.25 -7.61 -11.50
CA GLY A 28 4.16 -6.47 -12.40
C GLY A 28 4.17 -5.13 -11.65
N PRO A 29 4.54 -4.03 -12.33
CA PRO A 29 4.48 -2.69 -11.74
C PRO A 29 3.03 -2.18 -11.64
N ARG A 30 2.80 -1.22 -10.74
CA ARG A 30 1.46 -0.63 -10.49
C ARG A 30 0.83 0.01 -11.74
N GLY A 31 1.64 0.57 -12.64
CA GLY A 31 1.20 1.18 -13.90
C GLY A 31 0.83 0.17 -15.01
N PHE A 32 0.92 -1.13 -14.73
CA PHE A 32 0.54 -2.19 -15.68
C PHE A 32 -0.27 -3.27 -14.94
N TYR A 33 -0.15 -4.54 -15.33
CA TYR A 33 -0.84 -5.68 -14.69
C TYR A 33 -0.42 -5.98 -13.23
N GLY A 34 0.26 -5.05 -12.54
CA GLY A 34 0.71 -5.22 -11.15
C GLY A 34 -0.29 -4.80 -10.08
N THR A 35 -1.36 -4.08 -10.45
CA THR A 35 -2.39 -3.63 -9.51
C THR A 35 -3.52 -4.65 -9.43
N VAL A 36 -3.86 -5.06 -8.21
CA VAL A 36 -5.00 -5.95 -7.91
C VAL A 36 -5.86 -5.33 -6.81
N ASP A 37 -7.12 -5.77 -6.71
CA ASP A 37 -8.15 -5.28 -5.78
C ASP A 37 -7.62 -5.06 -4.35
N VAL A 38 -6.88 -6.01 -3.78
CA VAL A 38 -6.34 -5.91 -2.41
C VAL A 38 -5.41 -4.71 -2.20
N HIS A 39 -4.72 -4.25 -3.24
CA HIS A 39 -3.90 -3.03 -3.16
C HIS A 39 -4.79 -1.78 -3.02
N LEU A 40 -5.87 -1.71 -3.81
CA LEU A 40 -6.81 -0.58 -3.82
C LEU A 40 -7.62 -0.52 -2.52
N ASP A 41 -8.05 -1.68 -2.01
CA ASP A 41 -8.76 -1.78 -0.73
C ASP A 41 -7.87 -1.30 0.42
N LEU A 42 -6.59 -1.68 0.42
CA LEU A 42 -5.64 -1.22 1.42
C LEU A 42 -5.39 0.30 1.31
N GLU A 43 -5.21 0.83 0.11
CA GLU A 43 -5.04 2.27 -0.12
C GLU A 43 -6.24 3.06 0.40
N LYS A 44 -7.47 2.60 0.15
CA LYS A 44 -8.68 3.22 0.68
C LYS A 44 -8.73 3.18 2.21
N GLN A 45 -8.44 2.03 2.83
CA GLN A 45 -8.41 1.91 4.29
C GLN A 45 -7.35 2.80 4.94
N LEU A 46 -6.19 2.95 4.30
CA LEU A 46 -5.13 3.85 4.75
C LEU A 46 -5.56 5.31 4.61
N ALA A 47 -6.22 5.69 3.53
CA ALA A 47 -6.75 7.04 3.34
C ALA A 47 -7.79 7.40 4.41
N GLU A 48 -8.73 6.49 4.70
CA GLU A 48 -9.71 6.64 5.77
C GLU A 48 -9.04 6.73 7.16
N PHE A 49 -8.01 5.91 7.40
CA PHE A 49 -7.28 5.92 8.66
C PHE A 49 -6.50 7.22 8.89
N LEU A 50 -5.88 7.76 7.84
CA LEU A 50 -5.08 8.98 7.90
C LEU A 50 -5.91 10.26 7.75
N GLY A 51 -7.18 10.15 7.32
CA GLY A 51 -8.04 11.30 7.04
C GLY A 51 -7.61 12.10 5.80
N CYS A 52 -7.05 11.43 4.79
CA CYS A 52 -6.68 12.04 3.51
C CYS A 52 -7.61 11.57 2.37
N GLU A 53 -7.60 12.30 1.25
CA GLU A 53 -8.47 12.00 0.10
C GLU A 53 -8.12 10.66 -0.56
N GLU A 54 -6.83 10.41 -0.78
CA GLU A 54 -6.30 9.18 -1.36
C GLU A 54 -4.97 8.80 -0.70
N ALA A 55 -4.56 7.54 -0.85
CA ALA A 55 -3.26 7.04 -0.42
C ALA A 55 -2.60 6.22 -1.54
N VAL A 56 -1.27 6.27 -1.62
CA VAL A 56 -0.48 5.50 -2.58
C VAL A 56 0.41 4.50 -1.83
N LEU A 57 0.35 3.23 -2.22
CA LEU A 57 1.13 2.17 -1.59
C LEU A 57 2.50 1.99 -2.26
N TYR A 58 3.55 2.00 -1.41
CA TYR A 58 4.92 1.65 -1.79
C TYR A 58 5.37 0.38 -1.05
N SER A 59 6.20 -0.44 -1.70
CA SER A 59 6.73 -1.68 -1.10
C SER A 59 7.72 -1.43 0.03
N TYR A 60 8.32 -0.23 0.09
CA TYR A 60 9.33 0.11 1.09
C TYR A 60 9.31 1.60 1.43
N ALA A 61 9.47 1.94 2.70
CA ALA A 61 9.37 3.33 3.18
C ALA A 61 10.42 4.26 2.54
N PHE A 62 11.65 3.79 2.36
CA PHE A 62 12.70 4.60 1.73
C PHE A 62 12.39 4.90 0.25
N ALA A 63 11.77 3.94 -0.45
CA ALA A 63 11.32 4.15 -1.83
C ALA A 63 10.17 5.16 -1.90
N ALA A 64 9.29 5.19 -0.89
CA ALA A 64 8.21 6.17 -0.81
C ALA A 64 8.77 7.60 -0.71
N VAL A 65 9.68 7.86 0.22
CA VAL A 65 10.27 9.19 0.44
C VAL A 65 11.07 9.65 -0.79
N ALA A 66 11.94 8.77 -1.30
CA ALA A 66 12.78 9.06 -2.46
C ALA A 66 11.99 9.20 -3.77
N SER A 67 10.75 8.71 -3.83
CA SER A 67 9.87 8.90 -5.00
C SER A 67 8.96 10.12 -4.83
N ALA A 68 8.31 10.27 -3.69
CA ALA A 68 7.26 11.26 -3.50
C ALA A 68 7.83 12.68 -3.46
N ILE A 69 8.86 12.93 -2.65
CA ILE A 69 9.43 14.28 -2.50
C ILE A 69 9.91 14.86 -3.84
N PRO A 70 10.79 14.18 -4.61
CA PRO A 70 11.28 14.76 -5.86
C PRO A 70 10.21 14.79 -6.97
N ALA A 71 9.16 13.97 -6.90
CA ALA A 71 8.05 14.04 -7.87
C ALA A 71 7.30 15.38 -7.79
N TYR A 72 7.31 16.03 -6.62
CA TYR A 72 6.67 17.34 -6.42
C TYR A 72 7.66 18.52 -6.43
N ALA A 73 8.97 18.26 -6.40
CA ALA A 73 10.00 19.30 -6.40
C ALA A 73 10.50 19.62 -7.81
N LYS A 74 10.77 20.90 -8.08
CA LYS A 74 11.33 21.43 -9.32
C LYS A 74 12.67 22.12 -9.07
N LEU A 75 13.36 22.43 -10.18
CA LEU A 75 14.60 23.20 -10.10
C LEU A 75 14.34 24.57 -9.46
N GLY A 76 15.01 24.84 -8.35
CA GLY A 76 14.87 26.07 -7.57
C GLY A 76 14.01 25.95 -6.31
N ASP A 77 13.31 24.82 -6.11
CA ASP A 77 12.53 24.58 -4.89
C ASP A 77 13.45 24.30 -3.69
N VAL A 78 13.05 24.76 -2.52
CA VAL A 78 13.71 24.46 -1.24
C VAL A 78 12.82 23.51 -0.43
N VAL A 79 13.33 22.32 -0.13
CA VAL A 79 12.66 21.30 0.69
C VAL A 79 13.23 21.33 2.10
N PHE A 80 12.38 21.41 3.13
CA PHE A 80 12.75 21.49 4.55
C PHE A 80 11.93 20.54 5.42
#